data_AF-A0A7X1NSI3-F1
#
_entry.id   AF-A0A7X1NSI3-F1
#
_cell.length_a   1.000
_cell.length_b   1.000
_cell.length_c   1.000
_cell.angle_alpha   90.00
_cell.angle_beta   90.00
_cell.angle_gamma   90.00
#
_symmetry.space_group_name_H-M   'P 1'
#
loop_
_entity.id
_entity.type
_entity.pdbx_description
1 polymer ?
#
loop_
_entity_poly.entity_id
_entity_poly.type
_entity_poly.pdbx_seq_one_letter_code
_entity_poly.pdbx_strand_id
1 'polypeptide(L)'
;MDLIAKDVKALDPYSPPKTTSSSPVRAKEPETVECVVSWVLPPDSVMVQLAEGVARIDVSAIAPGVEPERLFAPGQKLTGTIRDGLLTITSGIHTIADAVAHARAGIILPALVLNEKRVALFPGLVVRHASQMEPGSVIVIRIELSGRADGKAWKISAEEAPNPESITPALPFCVGAEPWIDWSPPTAKSPVETAEPIELADSQPLPGVEETAPTEEHALATTGESETPQEPVAHTAVHADVASALELIRTTLHTLDETNRRLEAESAEVRRAASNQKPAGPVPSPGAGGAALNQAQRQVALLTRERIELVGDLTRALRDADTLAVENTTLAHENDRLREIVRIEQARAAHARQLSREIAAGADAGPLFTEPAEQFRHEIYVEWVTRIPASSKADMPLAEYDLADGFLPSVEQIQGIDRSKIVAVAVEVLTGIADTSPGRDMHRLRSGPKGNNGFVEHAEHGTAWRVALQSGVAAARRMHFWRGTAGRVMFASVGIHDDMDI
;
A
#
# COMPACT_ATOMS: atom_id res chain seq x y z
N MET A 1 -12.13 -9.98 -12.13
CA MET A 1 -11.05 -10.90 -11.74
C MET A 1 -9.70 -10.17 -11.62
N ASP A 2 -9.26 -9.40 -12.64
CA ASP A 2 -8.04 -8.54 -12.53
C ASP A 2 -8.13 -7.47 -11.42
N LEU A 3 -9.34 -7.00 -11.09
CA LEU A 3 -9.58 -6.09 -9.95
C LEU A 3 -9.23 -6.73 -8.60
N ILE A 4 -9.57 -8.00 -8.37
CA ILE A 4 -9.30 -8.67 -7.08
C ILE A 4 -7.80 -8.79 -6.84
N ALA A 5 -7.01 -9.12 -7.87
CA ALA A 5 -5.56 -9.17 -7.75
C ALA A 5 -4.94 -7.81 -7.40
N LYS A 6 -5.52 -6.71 -7.92
CA LYS A 6 -5.14 -5.33 -7.56
C LYS A 6 -5.53 -5.01 -6.11
N ASP A 7 -6.73 -5.40 -5.68
CA ASP A 7 -7.23 -5.21 -4.32
C ASP A 7 -6.33 -5.92 -3.29
N VAL A 8 -5.89 -7.15 -3.57
CA VAL A 8 -4.95 -7.88 -2.70
C VAL A 8 -3.64 -7.14 -2.54
N LYS A 9 -3.11 -6.58 -3.63
CA LYS A 9 -1.87 -5.80 -3.58
C LYS A 9 -2.03 -4.50 -2.78
N ALA A 10 -3.22 -3.90 -2.80
CA ALA A 10 -3.53 -2.71 -2.02
C ALA A 10 -3.74 -3.00 -0.52
N LEU A 11 -4.15 -4.22 -0.18
CA LEU A 11 -4.38 -4.69 1.20
C LEU A 11 -3.14 -5.32 1.87
N ASP A 12 -2.18 -5.85 1.11
CA ASP A 12 -0.89 -6.39 1.60
C ASP A 12 -0.12 -5.41 2.54
N PRO A 13 -0.17 -4.07 2.37
CA PRO A 13 0.44 -3.13 3.32
C PRO A 13 -0.39 -2.84 4.59
N TYR A 14 -1.64 -3.30 4.72
CA TYR A 14 -2.47 -2.98 5.87
C TYR A 14 -2.11 -3.83 7.10
N SER A 15 -1.18 -3.33 7.89
CA SER A 15 -1.06 -3.71 9.30
C SER A 15 -1.93 -2.74 10.11
N PRO A 16 -2.86 -3.20 10.98
CA PRO A 16 -3.67 -2.30 11.76
C PRO A 16 -2.76 -1.32 12.52
N PRO A 17 -3.03 -0.01 12.48
CA PRO A 17 -2.12 0.98 13.03
C PRO A 17 -1.88 0.67 14.51
N LYS A 18 -0.61 0.40 14.87
CA LYS A 18 -0.20 0.37 16.27
C LYS A 18 -0.44 1.77 16.83
N THR A 19 -1.40 1.89 17.73
CA THR A 19 -1.72 3.11 18.47
C THR A 19 -0.52 3.49 19.35
N THR A 20 0.46 4.15 18.76
CA THR A 20 1.54 4.81 19.49
C THR A 20 1.15 6.27 19.67
N SER A 21 0.32 6.53 20.67
CA SER A 21 0.01 7.89 21.09
C SER A 21 1.22 8.49 21.81
N SER A 22 1.88 9.45 21.17
CA SER A 22 2.89 10.34 21.77
C SER A 22 2.29 11.73 22.06
N SER A 23 1.16 11.78 22.77
CA SER A 23 0.60 13.03 23.29
C SER A 23 0.17 12.87 24.74
N PRO A 24 0.53 13.80 25.64
CA PRO A 24 0.20 13.67 27.05
C PRO A 24 -1.31 13.85 27.25
N VAL A 25 -1.85 12.91 28.02
CA VAL A 25 -3.27 12.63 28.26
C VAL A 25 -4.00 13.81 28.90
N ARG A 26 -5.13 14.21 28.29
CA ARG A 26 -6.41 14.35 29.02
C ARG A 26 -7.61 14.29 28.06
N ALA A 27 -8.13 13.10 27.80
CA ALA A 27 -9.51 12.89 27.38
C ALA A 27 -9.91 11.45 27.68
N LYS A 28 -11.18 11.27 28.07
CA LYS A 28 -11.90 9.99 28.31
C LYS A 28 -11.38 8.83 27.44
N GLU A 29 -11.33 7.62 28.01
CA GLU A 29 -11.15 6.39 27.23
C GLU A 29 -12.07 6.46 26.00
N PRO A 30 -11.55 6.18 24.79
CA PRO A 30 -12.37 6.22 23.59
C PRO A 30 -13.48 5.20 23.75
N GLU A 31 -14.71 5.69 23.87
CA GLU A 31 -15.89 4.87 24.06
C GLU A 31 -16.03 3.96 22.83
N THR A 32 -15.93 2.65 23.08
CA THR A 32 -16.14 1.65 22.04
C THR A 32 -17.62 1.54 21.81
N VAL A 33 -18.03 1.68 20.55
CA VAL A 33 -19.44 1.72 20.15
C VAL A 33 -19.72 0.54 19.24
N GLU A 34 -20.83 -0.16 19.49
CA GLU A 34 -21.38 -1.15 18.57
C GLU A 34 -22.17 -0.44 17.47
N CYS A 35 -22.01 -0.90 16.24
CA CYS A 35 -22.71 -0.35 15.09
C CYS A 35 -23.14 -1.44 14.10
N VAL A 36 -24.09 -1.10 13.24
CA VAL A 36 -24.56 -1.97 12.16
C VAL A 36 -24.37 -1.26 10.83
N VAL A 37 -23.77 -1.93 9.85
CA VAL A 37 -23.65 -1.40 8.48
C VAL A 37 -25.04 -1.17 7.91
N SER A 38 -25.38 0.09 7.60
CA SER A 38 -26.68 0.45 7.02
C SER A 38 -26.59 0.50 5.51
N TRP A 39 -25.66 1.28 4.97
CA TRP A 39 -25.47 1.48 3.53
C TRP A 39 -24.00 1.49 3.17
N VAL A 40 -23.69 0.86 2.04
CA VAL A 40 -22.39 0.93 1.40
C VAL A 40 -22.49 2.01 0.31
N LEU A 41 -21.56 2.98 0.33
CA LEU A 41 -21.58 4.18 -0.49
C LEU A 41 -20.26 4.29 -1.28
N PRO A 42 -20.23 3.85 -2.55
CA PRO A 42 -19.09 4.05 -3.43
C PRO A 42 -18.70 5.53 -3.58
N PRO A 43 -17.41 5.82 -3.82
CA PRO A 43 -16.32 4.86 -4.00
C PRO A 43 -15.72 4.34 -2.69
N ASP A 44 -15.77 5.10 -1.58
CA ASP A 44 -14.88 4.85 -0.43
C ASP A 44 -15.57 4.92 0.95
N SER A 45 -16.90 4.82 1.02
CA SER A 45 -17.62 5.11 2.26
C SER A 45 -18.58 4.02 2.69
N VAL A 46 -18.70 3.79 3.99
CA VAL A 46 -19.76 2.97 4.56
C VAL A 46 -20.47 3.74 5.65
N MET A 47 -21.79 3.81 5.58
CA MET A 47 -22.62 4.40 6.63
C MET A 47 -23.00 3.31 7.64
N VAL A 48 -22.71 3.56 8.91
CA VAL A 48 -23.07 2.67 10.01
C VAL A 48 -24.07 3.32 10.93
N GLN A 49 -25.07 2.54 11.34
CA GLN A 49 -26.08 2.89 12.32
C GLN A 49 -25.56 2.57 13.72
N LEU A 50 -25.62 3.57 14.60
CA LEU A 50 -25.27 3.45 16.01
C LEU A 50 -26.55 3.48 16.85
N ALA A 51 -26.42 3.16 18.14
CA ALA A 51 -27.51 3.34 19.10
C ALA A 51 -28.00 4.80 19.16
N GLU A 52 -27.08 5.76 19.07
CA GLU A 52 -27.36 7.21 19.10
C GLU A 52 -26.83 7.91 17.84
N GLY A 53 -27.40 7.56 16.68
CA GLY A 53 -27.15 8.27 15.41
C GLY A 53 -26.47 7.42 14.34
N VAL A 54 -25.72 8.09 13.46
CA VAL A 54 -24.99 7.45 12.35
C VAL A 54 -23.55 7.93 12.32
N ALA A 55 -22.64 7.06 11.89
CA ALA A 55 -21.25 7.40 11.61
C ALA A 55 -20.84 6.87 10.25
N ARG A 56 -19.73 7.39 9.74
CA ARG A 56 -19.14 6.96 8.48
C ARG A 56 -17.84 6.20 8.73
N ILE A 57 -17.63 5.09 8.05
CA ILE A 57 -16.32 4.46 7.88
C ILE A 57 -15.73 4.99 6.58
N ASP A 58 -14.49 5.45 6.63
CA ASP A 58 -13.69 5.79 5.46
C ASP A 58 -12.90 4.54 5.02
N VAL A 59 -13.33 3.93 3.92
CA VAL A 59 -12.73 2.71 3.40
C VAL A 59 -11.35 2.99 2.82
N SER A 60 -11.12 4.18 2.26
CA SER A 60 -9.81 4.57 1.75
C SER A 60 -8.74 4.66 2.85
N ALA A 61 -9.13 4.86 4.10
CA ALA A 61 -8.22 4.81 5.24
C ALA A 61 -7.87 3.38 5.70
N ILE A 62 -8.71 2.39 5.36
CA ILE A 62 -8.56 0.98 5.78
C ILE A 62 -7.93 0.17 4.64
N ALA A 63 -8.41 0.37 3.42
CA ALA A 63 -8.04 -0.39 2.23
C ALA A 63 -8.09 0.53 1.01
N PRO A 64 -7.04 1.35 0.78
CA PRO A 64 -7.02 2.32 -0.32
C PRO A 64 -7.27 1.64 -1.66
N GLY A 65 -8.28 2.11 -2.41
CA GLY A 65 -8.60 1.60 -3.74
C GLY A 65 -9.39 0.27 -3.77
N VAL A 66 -9.82 -0.26 -2.63
CA VAL A 66 -10.72 -1.42 -2.55
C VAL A 66 -12.15 -0.95 -2.39
N GLU A 67 -13.05 -1.48 -3.23
CA GLU A 67 -14.48 -1.16 -3.17
C GLU A 67 -15.10 -1.56 -1.81
N PRO A 68 -15.85 -0.66 -1.14
CA PRO A 68 -16.51 -0.89 0.14
C PRO A 68 -17.39 -2.15 0.19
N GLU A 69 -18.05 -2.50 -0.91
CA GLU A 69 -18.91 -3.68 -1.05
C GLU A 69 -18.14 -4.99 -0.86
N ARG A 70 -16.82 -4.97 -1.06
CA ARG A 70 -15.95 -6.15 -0.88
C ARG A 70 -15.57 -6.37 0.57
N LEU A 71 -15.67 -5.33 1.41
CA LEU A 71 -15.21 -5.33 2.79
C LEU A 71 -16.37 -5.42 3.77
N PHE A 72 -17.54 -4.88 3.40
CA PHE A 72 -18.68 -4.74 4.29
C PHE A 72 -19.99 -5.17 3.62
N ALA A 73 -20.82 -5.88 4.39
CA ALA A 73 -22.17 -6.24 3.97
C ALA A 73 -23.22 -5.42 4.76
N PRO A 74 -24.32 -4.98 4.12
CA PRO A 74 -25.47 -4.40 4.83
C PRO A 74 -25.97 -5.34 5.95
N GLY A 75 -26.23 -4.78 7.13
CA GLY A 75 -26.65 -5.52 8.33
C GLY A 75 -25.50 -6.09 9.17
N GLN A 76 -24.25 -5.94 8.74
CA GLN A 76 -23.09 -6.44 9.48
C GLN A 76 -22.87 -5.66 10.78
N LYS A 77 -22.66 -6.38 11.89
CA LYS A 77 -22.33 -5.79 13.20
C LYS A 77 -20.83 -5.57 13.32
N LEU A 78 -20.43 -4.36 13.70
CA LEU A 78 -19.05 -3.95 13.88
C LEU A 78 -18.88 -3.21 15.21
N THR A 79 -17.63 -3.07 15.63
CA THR A 79 -17.25 -2.34 16.84
C THR A 79 -16.10 -1.41 16.54
N GLY A 80 -16.17 -0.17 17.03
CA GLY A 80 -15.17 0.83 16.74
C GLY A 80 -15.19 2.00 17.70
N THR A 81 -14.27 2.93 17.48
CA THR A 81 -14.22 4.21 18.21
C THR A 81 -14.58 5.34 17.27
N ILE A 82 -15.45 6.24 17.72
CA ILE A 82 -15.90 7.37 16.90
C ILE A 82 -15.07 8.62 17.22
N ARG A 83 -14.63 9.30 16.18
CA ARG A 83 -14.03 10.62 16.28
C ARG A 83 -14.52 11.47 15.12
N ASP A 84 -15.10 12.64 15.43
CA ASP A 84 -15.59 13.60 14.43
C ASP A 84 -16.58 13.02 13.40
N GLY A 85 -17.41 12.05 13.81
CA GLY A 85 -18.38 11.37 12.95
C GLY A 85 -17.80 10.26 12.06
N LEU A 86 -16.48 10.02 12.16
CA LEU A 86 -15.80 8.90 11.54
C LEU A 86 -15.66 7.75 12.54
N LEU A 87 -16.09 6.56 12.16
CA LEU A 87 -15.87 5.33 12.92
C LEU A 87 -14.55 4.70 12.47
N THR A 88 -13.60 4.60 13.39
CA THR A 88 -12.42 3.75 13.23
C THR A 88 -12.72 2.37 13.81
N ILE A 89 -12.67 1.33 12.98
CA ILE A 89 -12.95 -0.05 13.40
C ILE A 89 -11.81 -0.51 14.31
N THR A 90 -12.13 -0.84 15.56
CA THR A 90 -11.14 -1.33 16.54
C THR A 90 -11.16 -2.84 16.70
N SER A 91 -12.27 -3.47 16.34
CA SER A 91 -12.44 -4.93 16.32
C SER A 91 -13.45 -5.34 15.25
N GLY A 92 -13.18 -6.49 14.62
CA GLY A 92 -14.02 -7.02 13.55
C GLY A 92 -13.36 -7.15 12.18
N ILE A 93 -12.06 -6.87 12.04
CA ILE A 93 -11.27 -7.21 10.83
C ILE A 93 -10.40 -8.42 11.17
N HIS A 94 -10.41 -9.45 10.34
CA HIS A 94 -9.51 -10.60 10.50
C HIS A 94 -8.07 -10.19 10.21
N THR A 95 -7.16 -10.62 11.06
CA THR A 95 -5.73 -10.38 10.92
C THR A 95 -5.05 -11.50 10.12
N ILE A 96 -3.80 -11.27 9.70
CA ILE A 96 -2.98 -12.33 9.08
C ILE A 96 -2.84 -13.53 10.05
N ALA A 97 -2.78 -13.30 11.36
CA ALA A 97 -2.72 -14.39 12.34
C ALA A 97 -4.00 -15.23 12.34
N ASP A 98 -5.17 -14.60 12.19
CA ASP A 98 -6.45 -15.29 12.04
C ASP A 98 -6.50 -16.09 10.73
N ALA A 99 -5.97 -15.52 9.65
CA ALA A 99 -5.84 -16.22 8.36
C ALA A 99 -4.94 -17.46 8.45
N VAL A 100 -3.80 -17.38 9.15
CA VAL A 100 -2.95 -18.57 9.42
C VAL A 100 -3.70 -19.59 10.28
N ALA A 101 -4.45 -19.14 11.28
CA ALA A 101 -5.24 -20.02 12.13
C ALA A 101 -6.42 -20.68 11.39
N HIS A 102 -6.96 -20.04 10.34
CA HIS A 102 -7.98 -20.56 9.44
C HIS A 102 -7.41 -21.57 8.44
N ALA A 103 -6.24 -21.29 7.87
CA ALA A 103 -5.59 -22.13 6.87
C ALA A 103 -4.68 -23.22 7.48
N ARG A 104 -5.27 -24.13 8.27
CA ARG A 104 -4.54 -25.25 8.90
C ARG A 104 -4.27 -26.41 7.94
N ALA A 105 -3.24 -27.20 8.22
CA ALA A 105 -2.97 -28.43 7.50
C ALA A 105 -4.20 -29.36 7.47
N GLY A 106 -4.49 -29.90 6.29
CA GLY A 106 -5.66 -30.74 5.99
C GLY A 106 -6.85 -29.98 5.40
N ILE A 107 -6.91 -28.66 5.53
CA ILE A 107 -8.02 -27.85 5.03
C ILE A 107 -7.90 -27.64 3.52
N ILE A 108 -9.05 -27.70 2.84
CA ILE A 108 -9.21 -27.34 1.43
C ILE A 108 -9.91 -25.98 1.39
N LEU A 109 -9.32 -25.00 0.72
CA LEU A 109 -9.85 -23.64 0.65
C LEU A 109 -9.56 -22.99 -0.71
N PRO A 110 -10.37 -22.01 -1.14
CA PRO A 110 -10.09 -21.24 -2.34
C PRO A 110 -8.86 -20.33 -2.13
N ALA A 111 -8.07 -20.15 -3.19
CA ALA A 111 -6.91 -19.26 -3.22
C ALA A 111 -6.90 -18.48 -4.53
N LEU A 112 -6.51 -17.20 -4.46
CA LEU A 112 -6.39 -16.33 -5.62
C LEU A 112 -5.01 -16.46 -6.25
N VAL A 113 -4.93 -16.72 -7.55
CA VAL A 113 -3.67 -16.73 -8.29
C VAL A 113 -3.20 -15.30 -8.52
N LEU A 114 -2.05 -14.94 -7.98
CA LEU A 114 -1.46 -13.61 -8.18
C LEU A 114 -0.51 -13.60 -9.39
N ASN A 115 0.25 -14.68 -9.55
CA ASN A 115 1.12 -14.95 -10.69
C ASN A 115 1.46 -16.45 -10.74
N GLU A 116 2.26 -16.85 -11.73
CA GLU A 116 2.67 -18.24 -11.97
C GLU A 116 3.32 -18.94 -10.76
N LYS A 117 3.80 -18.20 -9.76
CA LYS A 117 4.54 -18.75 -8.60
C LYS A 117 3.93 -18.40 -7.25
N ARG A 118 2.84 -17.62 -7.20
CA ARG A 118 2.28 -17.10 -5.95
C ARG A 118 0.76 -17.10 -5.99
N VAL A 119 0.19 -17.49 -4.85
CA VAL A 119 -1.26 -17.42 -4.59
C VAL A 119 -1.51 -16.71 -3.26
N ALA A 120 -2.62 -16.01 -3.14
CA ALA A 120 -3.07 -15.41 -1.89
C ALA A 120 -4.15 -16.28 -1.24
N LEU A 121 -3.95 -16.63 0.03
CA LEU A 121 -4.96 -17.32 0.84
C LEU A 121 -5.88 -16.31 1.55
N PHE A 122 -5.28 -15.18 1.87
CA PHE A 122 -5.89 -13.99 2.45
C PHE A 122 -4.98 -12.81 2.11
N PRO A 123 -5.46 -11.56 2.05
CA PRO A 123 -4.55 -10.43 1.83
C PRO A 123 -3.57 -10.25 2.99
N GLY A 124 -2.29 -10.05 2.69
CA GLY A 124 -1.22 -10.17 3.68
C GLY A 124 -0.69 -11.60 3.86
N LEU A 125 -1.39 -12.64 3.39
CA LEU A 125 -0.97 -14.04 3.45
C LEU A 125 -0.79 -14.64 2.05
N VAL A 126 0.37 -14.32 1.46
CA VAL A 126 0.78 -14.80 0.13
C VAL A 126 1.72 -15.99 0.26
N VAL A 127 1.40 -17.08 -0.44
CA VAL A 127 2.14 -18.34 -0.39
C VAL A 127 2.72 -18.68 -1.76
N ARG A 128 3.91 -19.28 -1.77
CA ARG A 128 4.53 -19.78 -3.00
C ARG A 128 3.82 -21.04 -3.47
N HIS A 129 3.28 -21.00 -4.69
CA HIS A 129 2.69 -22.16 -5.36
C HIS A 129 2.74 -21.95 -6.86
N ALA A 130 3.29 -22.93 -7.57
CA ALA A 130 3.35 -22.90 -9.02
C ALA A 130 1.98 -23.24 -9.59
N SER A 131 1.38 -22.31 -10.32
CA SER A 131 0.08 -22.50 -10.99
C SER A 131 0.19 -22.08 -12.45
N GLN A 132 -0.43 -22.87 -13.33
CA GLN A 132 -0.54 -22.54 -14.76
C GLN A 132 -1.82 -21.75 -15.08
N MET A 133 -2.60 -21.41 -14.05
CA MET A 133 -3.82 -20.63 -14.22
C MET A 133 -3.49 -19.14 -14.36
N GLU A 134 -4.33 -18.43 -15.10
CA GLU A 134 -4.17 -17.00 -15.34
C GLU A 134 -4.23 -16.20 -14.01
N PRO A 135 -3.37 -15.17 -13.84
CA PRO A 135 -3.48 -14.22 -12.73
C PRO A 135 -4.91 -13.67 -12.57
N GLY A 136 -5.40 -13.62 -11.34
CA GLY A 136 -6.77 -13.23 -11.01
C GLY A 136 -7.78 -14.39 -10.99
N SER A 137 -7.38 -15.61 -11.39
CA SER A 137 -8.22 -16.80 -11.26
C SER A 137 -8.27 -17.30 -9.81
N VAL A 138 -9.41 -17.84 -9.39
CA VAL A 138 -9.56 -18.53 -8.10
C VAL A 138 -9.41 -20.03 -8.31
N ILE A 139 -8.47 -20.65 -7.60
CA ILE A 139 -8.24 -22.09 -7.60
C ILE A 139 -8.58 -22.67 -6.23
N VAL A 140 -8.77 -23.99 -6.15
CA VAL A 140 -8.90 -24.68 -4.88
C VAL A 140 -7.59 -25.35 -4.54
N ILE A 141 -7.13 -25.15 -3.31
CA ILE A 141 -5.90 -25.74 -2.80
C ILE A 141 -6.15 -26.52 -1.53
N ARG A 142 -5.30 -27.51 -1.29
CA ARG A 142 -5.18 -28.23 -0.03
C ARG A 142 -3.94 -27.75 0.70
N ILE A 143 -4.10 -27.41 1.97
CA ILE A 143 -2.97 -27.10 2.85
C ILE A 143 -2.36 -28.42 3.34
N GLU A 144 -1.16 -28.77 2.91
CA GLU A 144 -0.43 -29.93 3.42
C GLU A 144 0.37 -29.60 4.68
N LEU A 145 0.95 -28.40 4.71
CA LEU A 145 1.68 -27.87 5.85
C LEU A 145 1.33 -26.39 6.02
N SER A 146 0.82 -26.03 7.19
CA SER A 146 0.60 -24.64 7.59
C SER A 146 1.92 -24.01 8.02
N GLY A 147 2.23 -22.85 7.45
CA GLY A 147 3.47 -22.12 7.71
C GLY A 147 3.27 -20.89 8.61
N ARG A 148 4.19 -19.93 8.46
CA ARG A 148 4.20 -18.68 9.21
C ARG A 148 3.34 -17.61 8.52
N ALA A 149 3.01 -16.55 9.26
CA ALA A 149 2.24 -15.39 8.76
C ALA A 149 2.92 -14.65 7.60
N ASP A 150 4.24 -14.77 7.45
CA ASP A 150 4.99 -14.19 6.32
C ASP A 150 4.93 -15.05 5.05
N GLY A 151 4.08 -16.07 5.01
CA GLY A 151 3.92 -16.98 3.88
C GLY A 151 5.05 -18.01 3.73
N LYS A 152 6.02 -18.07 4.65
CA LYS A 152 7.11 -19.07 4.63
C LYS A 152 6.71 -20.40 5.26
N ALA A 153 7.35 -21.48 4.82
CA ALA A 153 7.15 -22.85 5.30
C ALA A 153 5.73 -23.42 5.05
N TRP A 154 5.02 -22.88 4.07
CA TRP A 154 3.75 -23.45 3.61
C TRP A 154 4.01 -24.51 2.54
N LYS A 155 3.26 -25.61 2.60
CA LYS A 155 3.21 -26.61 1.53
C LYS A 155 1.75 -26.77 1.13
N ILE A 156 1.44 -26.48 -0.13
CA ILE A 156 0.08 -26.50 -0.66
C ILE A 156 0.05 -27.21 -2.02
N SER A 157 -1.03 -27.93 -2.29
CA SER A 157 -1.28 -28.63 -3.55
C SER A 157 -2.60 -28.15 -4.16
N ALA A 158 -2.65 -28.02 -5.48
CA ALA A 158 -3.88 -27.70 -6.19
C ALA A 158 -4.78 -28.94 -6.21
N GLU A 159 -6.08 -28.75 -5.99
CA GLU A 159 -7.08 -29.81 -6.06
C GLU A 159 -7.89 -29.64 -7.37
N GLU A 160 -7.74 -30.59 -8.30
CA GLU A 160 -8.35 -30.47 -9.65
C GLU A 160 -9.86 -30.75 -9.66
N ALA A 161 -10.34 -31.60 -8.74
CA ALA A 161 -11.74 -32.00 -8.64
C ALA A 161 -12.23 -31.98 -7.17
N PRO A 162 -12.27 -30.81 -6.53
CA PRO A 162 -12.68 -30.71 -5.13
C PRO A 162 -14.18 -30.99 -5.00
N ASN A 163 -14.57 -31.80 -4.02
CA ASN A 163 -15.97 -31.95 -3.64
C ASN A 163 -16.42 -30.63 -2.96
N PRO A 164 -17.45 -29.92 -3.47
CA PRO A 164 -17.90 -28.65 -2.90
C PRO A 164 -18.28 -28.75 -1.42
N GLU A 165 -18.76 -29.92 -0.95
CA GLU A 165 -19.09 -30.14 0.47
C GLU A 165 -17.85 -30.18 1.39
N SER A 166 -16.65 -30.31 0.82
CA SER A 166 -15.38 -30.38 1.57
C SER A 166 -14.57 -29.09 1.53
N ILE A 167 -15.01 -28.09 0.74
CA ILE A 167 -14.31 -26.81 0.60
C ILE A 167 -14.70 -25.92 1.78
N THR A 168 -13.71 -25.54 2.58
CA THR A 168 -13.88 -24.54 3.61
C THR A 168 -13.93 -23.16 2.96
N PRO A 169 -14.95 -22.33 3.25
CA PRO A 169 -15.04 -20.98 2.70
C PRO A 169 -13.80 -20.14 3.01
N ALA A 170 -13.48 -19.21 2.11
CA ALA A 170 -12.41 -18.25 2.35
C ALA A 170 -12.71 -17.41 3.60
N LEU A 171 -11.68 -17.03 4.36
CA LEU A 171 -11.87 -16.20 5.54
C LEU A 171 -12.32 -14.79 5.09
N PRO A 172 -13.48 -14.27 5.55
CA PRO A 172 -13.93 -12.94 5.15
C PRO A 172 -13.00 -11.87 5.71
N PHE A 173 -12.95 -10.69 5.09
CA PHE A 173 -12.15 -9.57 5.62
C PHE A 173 -12.62 -9.12 6.99
N CYS A 174 -13.92 -8.93 7.11
CA CYS A 174 -14.57 -8.50 8.32
C CYS A 174 -15.36 -9.66 8.93
N VAL A 175 -15.39 -9.74 10.26
CA VAL A 175 -16.15 -10.74 11.00
C VAL A 175 -17.63 -10.63 10.63
N GLY A 176 -18.21 -11.72 10.13
CA GLY A 176 -19.60 -11.77 9.69
C GLY A 176 -19.88 -11.23 8.28
N ALA A 177 -18.84 -10.89 7.50
CA ALA A 177 -18.98 -10.60 6.07
C ALA A 177 -18.94 -11.89 5.22
N GLU A 178 -19.20 -11.74 3.93
CA GLU A 178 -19.05 -12.82 2.94
C GLU A 178 -17.57 -13.16 2.70
N PRO A 179 -17.25 -14.42 2.32
CA PRO A 179 -15.90 -14.81 1.94
C PRO A 179 -15.29 -13.86 0.91
N TRP A 180 -14.03 -13.47 1.14
CA TRP A 180 -13.35 -12.47 0.29
C TRP A 180 -13.13 -12.95 -1.15
N ILE A 181 -13.09 -14.26 -1.35
CA ILE A 181 -13.12 -14.95 -2.63
C ILE A 181 -14.10 -16.10 -2.52
N ASP A 182 -14.82 -16.34 -3.61
CA ASP A 182 -15.68 -17.50 -3.77
C ASP A 182 -15.16 -18.36 -4.92
N TRP A 183 -15.27 -19.68 -4.78
CA TRP A 183 -14.93 -20.62 -5.84
C TRP A 183 -16.21 -21.27 -6.35
N SER A 184 -16.43 -21.13 -7.65
CA SER A 184 -17.50 -21.84 -8.36
C SER A 184 -16.90 -22.95 -9.21
N PRO A 185 -17.47 -24.17 -9.21
CA PRO A 185 -17.04 -25.23 -10.11
C PRO A 185 -17.15 -24.73 -11.56
N PRO A 186 -16.18 -25.03 -12.43
CA PRO A 186 -16.34 -24.78 -13.86
C PRO A 186 -17.57 -25.56 -14.33
N THR A 187 -18.67 -24.84 -14.56
CA THR A 187 -19.93 -25.44 -14.98
C THR A 187 -19.65 -26.22 -16.26
N ALA A 188 -19.84 -27.55 -16.22
CA ALA A 188 -19.79 -28.36 -17.42
C ALA A 188 -20.73 -27.71 -18.44
N LYS A 189 -20.16 -27.17 -19.53
CA LYS A 189 -20.93 -26.58 -20.62
C LYS A 189 -21.90 -27.66 -21.10
N SER A 190 -23.19 -27.52 -20.75
CA SER A 190 -24.24 -28.23 -21.49
C SER A 190 -24.12 -27.80 -22.96
N PRO A 191 -24.24 -28.74 -23.92
CA PRO A 191 -24.08 -28.42 -25.33
C PRO A 191 -25.22 -27.47 -25.73
N VAL A 192 -24.88 -26.24 -26.09
CA VAL A 192 -25.83 -25.36 -26.77
C VAL A 192 -26.00 -25.91 -28.19
N GLU A 193 -27.20 -26.41 -28.37
CA GLU A 193 -27.88 -26.78 -29.59
C GLU A 193 -27.82 -25.63 -30.62
N THR A 194 -27.21 -25.94 -31.76
CA THR A 194 -27.50 -25.48 -33.13
C THR A 194 -28.23 -24.14 -33.31
N ALA A 195 -27.51 -23.14 -33.84
CA ALA A 195 -28.09 -22.12 -34.71
C ALA A 195 -27.09 -21.72 -35.82
N GLU A 196 -27.63 -21.59 -37.02
CA GLU A 196 -27.03 -21.63 -38.36
C GLU A 196 -26.09 -20.47 -38.74
N PRO A 197 -25.27 -20.67 -39.80
CA PRO A 197 -24.29 -19.69 -40.27
C PRO A 197 -24.89 -18.66 -41.23
N ILE A 198 -24.44 -17.40 -41.16
CA ILE A 198 -24.69 -16.39 -42.19
C ILE A 198 -23.38 -16.16 -42.98
N GLU A 199 -23.51 -16.27 -44.30
CA GLU A 199 -22.48 -16.20 -45.33
C GLU A 199 -21.82 -14.82 -45.50
N LEU A 200 -20.58 -14.87 -45.97
CA LEU A 200 -19.77 -13.78 -46.51
C LEU A 200 -20.38 -13.12 -47.75
N ALA A 201 -20.15 -11.82 -47.91
CA ALA A 201 -20.12 -11.16 -49.21
C ALA A 201 -19.01 -10.09 -49.27
N ASP A 202 -18.44 -9.97 -50.47
CA ASP A 202 -17.11 -9.51 -50.87
C ASP A 202 -16.91 -7.98 -50.99
N SER A 203 -15.67 -7.57 -50.66
CA SER A 203 -14.71 -6.75 -51.42
C SER A 203 -15.12 -5.45 -52.16
N GLN A 204 -14.40 -4.33 -51.91
CA GLN A 204 -13.36 -3.77 -52.82
C GLN A 204 -12.74 -2.42 -52.34
N PRO A 205 -11.55 -2.00 -52.87
CA PRO A 205 -10.48 -1.34 -52.08
C PRO A 205 -9.85 -0.03 -52.65
N LEU A 206 -8.83 0.48 -51.91
CA LEU A 206 -7.70 1.41 -52.24
C LEU A 206 -7.98 2.93 -52.35
N PRO A 207 -6.95 3.83 -52.32
CA PRO A 207 -5.49 3.73 -52.03
C PRO A 207 -5.05 4.64 -50.84
N GLY A 208 -3.89 4.56 -50.18
CA GLY A 208 -2.50 4.56 -50.64
C GLY A 208 -1.87 5.96 -50.38
N VAL A 209 -1.05 6.11 -49.32
CA VAL A 209 -0.04 7.19 -49.24
C VAL A 209 1.21 6.68 -48.54
N GLU A 210 2.30 6.92 -49.25
CA GLU A 210 3.73 6.68 -49.03
C GLU A 210 4.34 7.04 -47.67
N GLU A 211 5.20 6.12 -47.28
CA GLU A 211 6.43 6.20 -46.51
C GLU A 211 7.32 7.41 -46.85
N THR A 212 7.91 8.06 -45.85
CA THR A 212 9.26 8.66 -45.93
C THR A 212 9.84 8.87 -44.52
N ALA A 213 10.91 8.15 -44.21
CA ALA A 213 11.95 8.61 -43.29
C ALA A 213 13.01 9.40 -44.10
N PRO A 214 13.86 10.20 -43.45
CA PRO A 214 15.24 9.75 -43.36
C PRO A 214 15.97 10.04 -42.04
N THR A 215 17.01 9.23 -41.87
CA THR A 215 18.16 9.21 -40.97
C THR A 215 19.04 10.48 -41.07
N GLU A 216 19.67 10.91 -39.96
CA GLU A 216 21.14 11.01 -39.77
C GLU A 216 21.57 11.86 -38.55
N GLU A 217 22.33 11.20 -37.67
CA GLU A 217 23.61 11.60 -37.05
C GLU A 217 23.90 13.06 -36.65
N HIS A 218 24.19 13.27 -35.35
CA HIS A 218 25.38 14.00 -34.92
C HIS A 218 25.80 13.62 -33.50
N ALA A 219 27.01 13.09 -33.39
CA ALA A 219 27.78 12.95 -32.15
C ALA A 219 28.56 14.24 -31.86
N LEU A 220 28.73 14.60 -30.58
CA LEU A 220 29.95 15.24 -30.08
C LEU A 220 30.10 15.00 -28.57
N ALA A 221 31.20 14.32 -28.20
CA ALA A 221 31.86 14.42 -26.90
C ALA A 221 32.45 15.85 -26.75
N THR A 222 32.80 16.38 -25.59
CA THR A 222 34.00 16.02 -24.80
C THR A 222 34.10 16.98 -23.59
N THR A 223 34.59 16.48 -22.45
CA THR A 223 35.37 17.15 -21.35
C THR A 223 34.83 18.44 -20.71
N GLY A 224 34.75 18.60 -19.39
CA GLY A 224 35.46 17.96 -18.27
C GLY A 224 36.10 19.07 -17.44
N GLU A 225 35.71 19.23 -16.17
CA GLU A 225 36.58 19.86 -15.16
C GLU A 225 36.14 19.42 -13.75
N SER A 226 37.10 18.81 -13.07
CA SER A 226 37.07 18.35 -11.69
C SER A 226 37.24 19.54 -10.74
N GLU A 227 36.59 19.53 -9.58
CA GLU A 227 37.28 19.91 -8.34
C GLU A 227 36.68 19.32 -7.06
N THR A 228 37.46 18.38 -6.54
CA THR A 228 37.76 18.03 -5.13
C THR A 228 36.75 17.36 -4.18
N PRO A 229 37.25 16.38 -3.39
CA PRO A 229 36.45 15.46 -2.58
C PRO A 229 36.31 15.95 -1.13
N GLN A 230 35.10 15.95 -0.59
CA GLN A 230 34.88 16.06 0.85
C GLN A 230 34.91 14.67 1.50
N GLU A 231 35.67 14.60 2.60
CA GLU A 231 35.90 13.43 3.45
C GLU A 231 34.59 12.78 3.93
N PRO A 232 34.50 11.44 3.97
CA PRO A 232 33.36 10.75 4.56
C PRO A 232 33.43 10.81 6.09
N VAL A 233 32.42 11.48 6.67
CA VAL A 233 32.18 11.47 8.12
C VAL A 233 31.81 10.04 8.56
N ALA A 234 32.52 9.57 9.57
CA ALA A 234 32.48 8.20 10.06
C ALA A 234 31.09 7.77 10.55
N HIS A 235 30.47 6.82 9.84
CA HIS A 235 29.41 5.94 10.35
C HIS A 235 30.03 4.62 10.83
N THR A 236 30.86 4.66 11.87
CA THR A 236 31.58 3.48 12.38
C THR A 236 30.88 2.71 13.50
N ALA A 237 29.67 3.11 13.92
CA ALA A 237 29.02 2.49 15.08
C ALA A 237 28.19 1.22 14.78
N VAL A 238 27.86 0.90 13.52
CA VAL A 238 27.01 -0.27 13.18
C VAL A 238 27.79 -1.41 12.51
N HIS A 239 28.93 -1.12 11.86
CA HIS A 239 29.74 -2.14 11.18
C HIS A 239 30.63 -2.98 12.13
N ALA A 240 30.90 -2.49 13.34
CA ALA A 240 31.69 -3.22 14.33
C ALA A 240 30.98 -4.51 14.81
N ASP A 241 29.65 -4.51 14.83
CA ASP A 241 28.84 -5.64 15.31
C ASP A 241 28.78 -6.77 14.27
N VAL A 242 28.63 -6.42 12.99
CA VAL A 242 28.60 -7.41 11.89
C VAL A 242 29.97 -8.06 11.67
N ALA A 243 31.07 -7.28 11.74
CA ALA A 243 32.41 -7.83 11.59
C ALA A 243 32.77 -8.77 12.75
N SER A 244 32.38 -8.42 13.98
CA SER A 244 32.57 -9.27 15.16
C SER A 244 31.73 -10.54 15.09
N ALA A 245 30.49 -10.45 14.59
CA ALA A 245 29.62 -11.61 14.36
C ALA A 245 30.18 -12.56 13.29
N LEU A 246 30.72 -12.02 12.19
CA LEU A 246 31.35 -12.83 11.14
C LEU A 246 32.62 -13.55 11.64
N GLU A 247 33.40 -12.91 12.50
CA GLU A 247 34.60 -13.54 13.05
C GLU A 247 34.29 -14.58 14.13
N LEU A 248 33.19 -14.41 14.87
CA LEU A 248 32.64 -15.44 15.75
C LEU A 248 32.14 -16.66 14.94
N ILE A 249 31.50 -16.43 13.79
CA ILE A 249 31.07 -17.51 12.89
C ILE A 249 32.29 -18.23 12.30
N ARG A 250 33.33 -17.49 11.92
CA ARG A 250 34.56 -18.06 11.35
C ARG A 250 35.32 -18.93 12.34
N THR A 251 35.46 -18.46 13.58
CA THR A 251 36.13 -19.19 14.66
C THR A 251 35.34 -20.44 15.06
N THR A 252 34.02 -20.34 15.17
CA THR A 252 33.16 -21.51 15.46
C THR A 252 33.23 -22.57 14.36
N LEU A 253 33.21 -22.17 13.08
CA LEU A 253 33.39 -23.10 11.95
C LEU A 253 34.77 -23.80 11.97
N HIS A 254 35.84 -23.08 12.30
CA HIS A 254 37.18 -23.66 12.43
C HIS A 254 37.23 -24.71 13.55
N THR A 255 36.64 -24.42 14.71
CA THR A 255 36.59 -25.39 15.82
C THR A 255 35.79 -26.63 15.47
N LEU A 256 34.68 -26.48 14.74
CA LEU A 256 33.87 -27.59 14.26
C LEU A 256 34.64 -28.48 13.27
N ASP A 257 35.37 -27.88 12.34
CA ASP A 257 36.19 -28.63 11.38
C ASP A 257 37.31 -29.43 12.08
N GLU A 258 37.97 -28.83 13.06
CA GLU A 258 39.00 -29.51 13.86
C GLU A 258 38.42 -30.69 14.67
N THR A 259 37.24 -30.51 15.28
CA THR A 259 36.54 -31.62 15.96
C THR A 259 36.14 -32.73 15.00
N ASN A 260 35.69 -32.41 13.78
CA ASN A 260 35.33 -33.41 12.78
C ASN A 260 36.55 -34.21 12.33
N ARG A 261 37.69 -33.55 12.04
CA ARG A 261 38.94 -34.25 11.68
C ARG A 261 39.41 -35.19 12.79
N ARG A 262 39.28 -34.78 14.05
CA ARG A 262 39.61 -35.62 15.20
C ARG A 262 38.69 -36.85 15.29
N LEU A 263 37.38 -36.67 15.15
CA LEU A 263 36.42 -37.78 15.15
C LEU A 263 36.63 -38.74 13.97
N GLU A 264 37.00 -38.22 12.80
CA GLU A 264 37.35 -39.04 11.64
C GLU A 264 38.59 -39.90 11.92
N ALA A 265 39.63 -39.32 12.54
CA ALA A 265 40.84 -40.04 12.94
C ALA A 265 40.53 -41.13 13.99
N GLU A 266 39.77 -40.81 15.03
CA GLU A 266 39.33 -41.77 16.05
C GLU A 266 38.49 -42.90 15.41
N SER A 267 37.60 -42.59 14.46
CA SER A 267 36.81 -43.60 13.74
C SER A 267 37.65 -44.50 12.83
N ALA A 268 38.75 -43.97 12.29
CA ALA A 268 39.67 -44.71 11.43
C ALA A 268 40.54 -45.66 12.26
N GLU A 269 40.95 -45.24 13.47
CA GLU A 269 41.66 -46.08 14.43
C GLU A 269 40.78 -47.24 14.92
N VAL A 270 39.52 -46.98 15.27
CA VAL A 270 38.57 -48.03 15.66
C VAL A 270 38.34 -49.03 14.53
N ARG A 271 38.22 -48.57 13.27
CA ARG A 271 38.12 -49.45 12.10
C ARG A 271 39.39 -50.29 11.87
N ARG A 272 40.58 -49.72 12.05
CA ARG A 272 41.84 -50.49 11.96
C ARG A 272 41.96 -51.51 13.09
N ALA A 273 41.58 -51.16 14.31
CA ALA A 273 41.58 -52.07 15.44
C ALA A 273 40.60 -53.25 15.24
N ALA A 274 39.43 -52.99 14.65
CA ALA A 274 38.48 -54.03 14.27
C ALA A 274 38.99 -54.94 13.14
N SER A 275 39.72 -54.39 12.17
CA SER A 275 40.31 -55.14 11.04
C SER A 275 41.47 -56.07 11.45
N ASN A 276 42.22 -55.73 12.51
CA ASN A 276 43.36 -56.52 12.99
C ASN A 276 42.98 -57.69 13.93
N GLN A 277 41.70 -57.90 14.23
CA GLN A 277 41.25 -59.09 14.97
C GLN A 277 41.11 -60.30 14.03
N LYS A 278 42.05 -61.25 14.14
CA LYS A 278 42.00 -62.55 13.47
C LYS A 278 40.76 -63.34 13.96
N PRO A 279 39.91 -63.91 13.09
CA PRO A 279 38.72 -64.63 13.53
C PRO A 279 39.15 -65.96 14.16
N ALA A 280 38.94 -66.10 15.46
CA ALA A 280 39.15 -67.34 16.20
C ALA A 280 37.80 -67.90 16.66
N GLY A 281 37.45 -69.08 16.15
CA GLY A 281 36.48 -69.99 16.75
C GLY A 281 35.02 -69.88 16.26
N PRO A 282 34.24 -70.97 16.40
CA PRO A 282 32.89 -71.07 15.84
C PRO A 282 31.94 -70.12 16.55
N VAL A 283 31.11 -69.46 15.74
CA VAL A 283 30.08 -68.49 16.14
C VAL A 283 29.16 -69.11 17.21
N PRO A 284 29.05 -68.53 18.42
CA PRO A 284 28.00 -68.89 19.34
C PRO A 284 26.66 -68.30 18.85
N SER A 285 25.61 -69.10 18.97
CA SER A 285 24.21 -68.74 18.68
C SER A 285 23.82 -67.39 19.33
N PRO A 286 22.92 -66.59 18.72
CA PRO A 286 22.78 -65.17 19.01
C PRO A 286 22.18 -64.93 20.40
N GLY A 287 23.04 -64.57 21.36
CA GLY A 287 22.63 -63.95 22.62
C GLY A 287 22.26 -62.47 22.44
N ALA A 288 21.75 -61.86 23.53
CA ALA A 288 21.24 -60.49 23.63
C ALA A 288 22.10 -59.38 22.97
N GLY A 289 23.40 -59.60 22.72
CA GLY A 289 24.28 -58.67 21.99
C GLY A 289 23.94 -58.49 20.51
N GLY A 290 23.35 -59.48 19.83
CA GLY A 290 22.93 -59.36 18.43
C GLY A 290 21.73 -58.43 18.23
N ALA A 291 20.81 -58.39 19.20
CA ALA A 291 19.68 -57.47 19.19
C ALA A 291 20.13 -56.01 19.40
N ALA A 292 21.08 -55.78 20.31
CA ALA A 292 21.68 -54.46 20.55
C ALA A 292 22.45 -53.94 19.32
N LEU A 293 23.21 -54.81 18.64
CA LEU A 293 23.91 -54.45 17.41
C LEU A 293 22.94 -54.08 16.27
N ASN A 294 21.88 -54.87 16.07
CA ASN A 294 20.83 -54.58 15.09
C ASN A 294 20.05 -53.29 15.42
N GLN A 295 19.89 -52.95 16.69
CA GLN A 295 19.27 -51.69 17.12
C GLN A 295 20.19 -50.50 16.83
N ALA A 296 21.48 -50.61 17.15
CA ALA A 296 22.48 -49.58 16.85
C ALA A 296 22.61 -49.34 15.33
N GLN A 297 22.63 -50.40 14.52
CA GLN A 297 22.67 -50.29 13.06
C GLN A 297 21.45 -49.57 12.49
N ARG A 298 20.26 -49.81 13.05
CA ARG A 298 19.03 -49.08 12.65
C ARG A 298 19.07 -47.61 13.06
N GLN A 299 19.59 -47.28 14.23
CA GLN A 299 19.79 -45.89 14.65
C GLN A 299 20.80 -45.16 13.75
N VAL A 300 21.91 -45.80 13.41
CA VAL A 300 22.90 -45.22 12.49
C VAL A 300 22.28 -44.97 11.10
N ALA A 301 21.48 -45.91 10.58
CA ALA A 301 20.77 -45.72 9.33
C ALA A 301 19.78 -44.55 9.35
N LEU A 302 19.03 -44.37 10.45
CA LEU A 302 18.12 -43.25 10.64
C LEU A 302 18.87 -41.91 10.71
N LEU A 303 19.90 -41.82 11.55
CA LEU A 303 20.71 -40.61 11.68
C LEU A 303 21.44 -40.25 10.37
N THR A 304 21.85 -41.25 9.60
CA THR A 304 22.47 -41.03 8.27
C THR A 304 21.46 -40.43 7.30
N ARG A 305 20.21 -40.91 7.32
CA ARG A 305 19.14 -40.35 6.50
C ARG A 305 18.79 -38.92 6.90
N GLU A 306 18.64 -38.66 8.19
CA GLU A 306 18.38 -37.32 8.73
C GLU A 306 19.50 -36.34 8.38
N ARG A 307 20.77 -36.78 8.46
CA ARG A 307 21.92 -35.98 8.02
C ARG A 307 21.84 -35.63 6.53
N ILE A 308 21.48 -36.58 5.67
CA ILE A 308 21.35 -36.33 4.23
C ILE A 308 20.23 -35.32 3.95
N GLU A 309 19.11 -35.44 4.64
CA GLU A 309 17.97 -34.51 4.53
C GLU A 309 18.37 -33.10 4.97
N LEU A 310 19.03 -32.95 6.14
CA LEU A 310 19.52 -31.67 6.65
C LEU A 310 20.56 -31.01 5.72
N VAL A 311 21.47 -31.79 5.14
CA VAL A 311 22.44 -31.27 4.17
C VAL A 311 21.74 -30.78 2.89
N GLY A 312 20.69 -31.49 2.45
CA GLY A 312 19.86 -31.08 1.32
C GLY A 312 19.14 -29.75 1.59
N ASP A 313 18.58 -29.60 2.78
CA ASP A 313 17.88 -28.37 3.19
C ASP A 313 18.84 -27.20 3.37
N LEU A 314 20.02 -27.42 3.96
CA LEU A 314 21.06 -26.39 4.06
C LEU A 314 21.52 -25.91 2.69
N THR A 315 21.73 -26.84 1.75
CA THR A 315 22.12 -26.49 0.38
C THR A 315 21.03 -25.67 -0.32
N ARG A 316 19.75 -25.98 -0.09
CA ARG A 316 18.64 -25.20 -0.63
C ARG A 316 18.57 -23.81 -0.02
N ALA A 317 18.72 -23.71 1.31
CA ALA A 317 18.72 -22.43 2.02
C ALA A 317 19.85 -21.51 1.57
N LEU A 318 21.05 -22.05 1.31
CA LEU A 318 22.18 -21.28 0.78
C LEU A 318 21.90 -20.72 -0.62
N ARG A 319 21.30 -21.51 -1.52
CA ARG A 319 20.90 -21.03 -2.86
C ARG A 319 19.83 -19.95 -2.82
N ASP A 320 18.87 -20.09 -1.92
CA ASP A 320 17.84 -19.07 -1.71
C ASP A 320 18.45 -17.78 -1.16
N ALA A 321 19.43 -17.87 -0.25
CA ALA A 321 20.16 -16.73 0.28
C ALA A 321 20.96 -16.00 -0.82
N ASP A 322 21.66 -16.73 -1.69
CA ASP A 322 22.38 -16.15 -2.83
C ASP A 322 21.42 -15.43 -3.80
N THR A 323 20.28 -16.05 -4.09
CA THR A 323 19.25 -15.46 -4.97
C THR A 323 18.71 -14.15 -4.38
N LEU A 324 18.38 -14.16 -3.09
CA LEU A 324 17.90 -12.96 -2.38
C LEU A 324 18.97 -11.88 -2.28
N ALA A 325 20.25 -12.24 -2.15
CA ALA A 325 21.35 -11.29 -2.15
C ALA A 325 21.44 -10.56 -3.49
N VAL A 326 21.34 -11.29 -4.61
CA VAL A 326 21.31 -10.68 -5.94
C VAL A 326 20.10 -9.76 -6.11
N GLU A 327 18.90 -10.21 -5.75
CA GLU A 327 17.69 -9.38 -5.82
C GLU A 327 17.81 -8.09 -4.99
N ASN A 328 18.35 -8.17 -3.78
CA ASN A 328 18.57 -7.00 -2.93
C ASN A 328 19.55 -6.01 -3.57
N THR A 329 20.63 -6.48 -4.20
CA THR A 329 21.57 -5.59 -4.89
C THR A 329 20.91 -4.86 -6.07
N THR A 330 20.06 -5.57 -6.84
CA THR A 330 19.31 -4.96 -7.95
C THR A 330 18.32 -3.91 -7.46
N LEU A 331 17.54 -4.22 -6.41
CA LEU A 331 16.58 -3.30 -5.83
C LEU A 331 17.24 -2.08 -5.17
N ALA A 332 18.43 -2.25 -4.59
CA ALA A 332 19.21 -1.15 -4.04
C ALA A 332 19.64 -0.17 -5.14
N HIS A 333 20.21 -0.68 -6.25
CA HIS A 333 20.57 0.16 -7.39
C HIS A 333 19.37 0.89 -8.00
N GLU A 334 18.21 0.22 -8.08
CA GLU A 334 16.99 0.83 -8.60
C GLU A 334 16.43 1.91 -7.67
N ASN A 335 16.48 1.68 -6.35
CA ASN A 335 16.13 2.71 -5.36
C ASN A 335 17.02 3.95 -5.49
N ASP A 336 18.33 3.75 -5.62
CA ASP A 336 19.28 4.87 -5.75
C ASP A 336 19.04 5.64 -7.04
N ARG A 337 18.76 4.95 -8.15
CA ARG A 337 18.38 5.58 -9.41
C ARG A 337 17.09 6.39 -9.29
N LEU A 338 16.05 5.83 -8.66
CA LEU A 338 14.77 6.53 -8.46
C LEU A 338 14.93 7.74 -7.55
N ARG A 339 15.72 7.63 -6.48
CA ARG A 339 16.04 8.76 -5.60
C ARG A 339 16.74 9.87 -6.34
N GLU A 340 17.68 9.54 -7.23
CA GLU A 340 18.38 10.54 -8.03
C GLU A 340 17.44 11.24 -9.02
N ILE A 341 16.56 10.49 -9.69
CA ILE A 341 15.53 11.07 -10.57
C ILE A 341 14.64 12.03 -9.78
N VAL A 342 14.14 11.61 -8.61
CA VAL A 342 13.31 12.47 -7.75
C VAL A 342 14.07 13.71 -7.30
N ARG A 343 15.36 13.59 -6.94
CA ARG A 343 16.20 14.71 -6.54
C ARG A 343 16.37 15.73 -7.68
N ILE A 344 16.63 15.25 -8.90
CA ILE A 344 16.77 16.09 -10.09
C ILE A 344 15.46 16.83 -10.38
N GLU A 345 14.32 16.13 -10.37
CA GLU A 345 13.01 16.73 -10.62
C GLU A 345 12.64 17.75 -9.53
N GLN A 346 12.94 17.45 -8.26
CA GLN A 346 12.75 18.41 -7.16
C GLN A 346 13.63 19.65 -7.31
N ALA A 347 14.89 19.50 -7.71
CA ALA A 347 15.79 20.62 -7.98
C ALA A 347 15.28 21.48 -9.14
N ARG A 348 14.79 20.84 -10.21
CA ARG A 348 14.20 21.52 -11.37
C ARG A 348 12.94 22.30 -10.98
N ALA A 349 12.06 21.70 -10.19
CA ALA A 349 10.86 22.35 -9.68
C ALA A 349 11.20 23.53 -8.73
N ALA A 350 12.21 23.38 -7.88
CA ALA A 350 12.68 24.44 -7.00
C ALA A 350 13.26 25.62 -7.79
N HIS A 351 14.07 25.34 -8.82
CA HIS A 351 14.64 26.36 -9.70
C HIS A 351 13.55 27.08 -10.50
N ALA A 352 12.56 26.35 -11.04
CA ALA A 352 11.42 26.95 -11.73
C ALA A 352 10.64 27.90 -10.79
N ARG A 353 10.38 27.48 -9.54
CA ARG A 353 9.73 28.33 -8.53
C ARG A 353 10.57 29.55 -8.16
N GLN A 354 11.89 29.42 -8.09
CA GLN A 354 12.77 30.56 -7.83
C GLN A 354 12.72 31.56 -8.98
N LEU A 355 12.83 31.10 -10.22
CA LEU A 355 12.73 31.96 -11.40
C LEU A 355 11.37 32.65 -11.49
N SER A 356 10.27 31.95 -11.20
CA SER A 356 8.93 32.55 -11.13
C SER A 356 8.84 33.63 -10.04
N ARG A 357 9.49 33.45 -8.89
CA ARG A 357 9.53 34.47 -7.82
C ARG A 357 10.35 35.68 -8.22
N GLU A 358 11.49 35.49 -8.89
CA GLU A 358 12.33 36.58 -9.38
C GLU A 358 11.63 37.40 -10.46
N ILE A 359 10.88 36.74 -11.37
CA ILE A 359 10.04 37.42 -12.37
C ILE A 359 8.89 38.17 -11.69
N ALA A 360 8.22 37.57 -10.70
CA ALA A 360 7.15 38.22 -9.96
C ALA A 360 7.65 39.43 -9.14
N ALA A 361 8.85 39.35 -8.56
CA ALA A 361 9.47 40.47 -7.83
C ALA A 361 9.88 41.64 -8.74
N GLY A 362 10.15 41.38 -10.03
CA GLY A 362 10.41 42.41 -11.03
C GLY A 362 9.16 43.03 -11.67
N ALA A 363 7.98 42.46 -11.43
CA ALA A 363 6.71 42.83 -12.06
C ALA A 363 5.78 43.64 -11.14
N ASP A 364 6.34 44.43 -10.21
CA ASP A 364 5.58 45.34 -9.33
C ASP A 364 5.12 46.59 -10.12
N ALA A 365 4.38 46.35 -11.20
CA ALA A 365 3.51 47.35 -11.79
C ALA A 365 2.26 47.37 -10.91
N GLY A 366 1.93 48.51 -10.32
CA GLY A 366 0.76 48.68 -9.46
C GLY A 366 -0.57 48.22 -10.11
N PRO A 367 -1.71 48.39 -9.42
CA PRO A 367 -2.99 47.85 -9.87
C PRO A 367 -3.28 48.21 -11.34
N LEU A 368 -3.59 47.19 -12.14
CA LEU A 368 -3.88 47.33 -13.57
C LEU A 368 -5.31 47.79 -13.82
N PHE A 369 -6.19 47.60 -12.84
CA PHE A 369 -7.60 47.98 -12.88
C PHE A 369 -7.90 49.04 -11.82
N THR A 370 -8.84 49.93 -12.13
CA THR A 370 -9.32 50.95 -11.18
C THR A 370 -10.29 50.34 -10.16
N GLU A 371 -11.07 49.34 -10.57
CA GLU A 371 -12.00 48.63 -9.70
C GLU A 371 -11.30 47.47 -8.97
N PRO A 372 -11.29 47.45 -7.62
CA PRO A 372 -10.60 46.40 -6.85
C PRO A 372 -11.10 44.99 -7.15
N ALA A 373 -12.38 44.84 -7.46
CA ALA A 373 -12.98 43.56 -7.80
C ALA A 373 -12.53 43.05 -9.18
N GLU A 374 -12.31 43.93 -10.14
CA GLU A 374 -11.75 43.55 -11.45
C GLU A 374 -10.27 43.17 -11.31
N GLN A 375 -9.51 43.93 -10.52
CA GLN A 375 -8.13 43.62 -10.20
C GLN A 375 -7.99 42.22 -9.58
N PHE A 376 -8.84 41.88 -8.59
CA PHE A 376 -8.78 40.56 -7.94
C PHE A 376 -9.19 39.42 -8.89
N ARG A 377 -10.20 39.63 -9.74
CA ARG A 377 -10.59 38.64 -10.76
C ARG A 377 -9.47 38.39 -11.77
N HIS A 378 -8.77 39.46 -12.18
CA HIS A 378 -7.60 39.35 -13.04
C HIS A 378 -6.46 38.57 -12.35
N GLU A 379 -6.19 38.84 -11.07
CA GLU A 379 -5.21 38.09 -10.28
C GLU A 379 -5.54 36.59 -10.22
N ILE A 380 -6.80 36.21 -9.97
CA ILE A 380 -7.27 34.82 -10.03
C ILE A 380 -7.01 34.20 -11.40
N TYR A 381 -7.34 34.92 -12.48
CA TYR A 381 -7.16 34.41 -13.82
C TYR A 381 -5.68 34.17 -14.16
N VAL A 382 -4.80 35.12 -13.83
CA VAL A 382 -3.35 34.99 -14.04
C VAL A 382 -2.78 33.83 -13.23
N GLU A 383 -3.16 33.72 -11.95
CA GLU A 383 -2.74 32.61 -11.09
C GLU A 383 -3.19 31.26 -11.67
N TRP A 384 -4.44 31.13 -12.15
CA TRP A 384 -4.90 29.90 -12.80
C TRP A 384 -4.13 29.59 -14.09
N VAL A 385 -3.93 30.58 -14.95
CA VAL A 385 -3.21 30.40 -16.22
C VAL A 385 -1.76 29.97 -16.00
N THR A 386 -1.11 30.50 -14.96
CA THR A 386 0.30 30.23 -14.64
C THR A 386 0.48 28.92 -13.88
N ARG A 387 -0.47 28.58 -13.00
CA ARG A 387 -0.38 27.40 -12.13
C ARG A 387 -0.86 26.11 -12.79
N ILE A 388 -1.89 26.18 -13.62
CA ILE A 388 -2.50 24.99 -14.25
C ILE A 388 -1.97 24.85 -15.68
N PRO A 389 -1.25 23.75 -16.01
CA PRO A 389 -0.77 23.51 -17.37
C PRO A 389 -1.91 23.52 -18.39
N ALA A 390 -1.63 24.00 -19.60
CA ALA A 390 -2.64 24.15 -20.65
C ALA A 390 -3.44 22.86 -20.92
N SER A 391 -2.77 21.69 -20.87
CA SER A 391 -3.40 20.38 -21.06
C SER A 391 -4.39 20.00 -19.95
N SER A 392 -4.22 20.52 -18.73
CA SER A 392 -5.04 20.18 -17.56
C SER A 392 -6.19 21.17 -17.33
N LYS A 393 -6.27 22.27 -18.10
CA LYS A 393 -7.28 23.33 -17.92
C LYS A 393 -8.70 22.85 -18.21
N ALA A 394 -8.87 21.85 -19.07
CA ALA A 394 -10.18 21.26 -19.36
C ALA A 394 -10.72 20.45 -18.16
N ASP A 395 -9.83 19.75 -17.45
CA ASP A 395 -10.19 18.95 -16.27
C ASP A 395 -10.26 19.79 -14.98
N MET A 396 -9.57 20.93 -14.96
CA MET A 396 -9.52 21.87 -13.83
C MET A 396 -9.94 23.29 -14.26
N PRO A 397 -11.19 23.47 -14.72
CA PRO A 397 -11.71 24.79 -15.08
C PRO A 397 -11.91 25.64 -13.83
N LEU A 398 -11.90 26.96 -13.98
CA LEU A 398 -12.38 27.86 -12.94
C LEU A 398 -13.90 27.76 -12.85
N ALA A 399 -14.42 27.35 -11.69
CA ALA A 399 -15.85 27.43 -11.41
C ALA A 399 -16.36 28.88 -11.53
N GLU A 400 -17.65 29.07 -11.83
CA GLU A 400 -18.28 30.38 -11.76
C GLU A 400 -18.21 30.92 -10.33
N TYR A 401 -17.86 32.20 -10.18
CA TYR A 401 -17.73 32.80 -8.86
C TYR A 401 -18.05 34.28 -8.77
N ASP A 402 -18.44 34.68 -7.56
CA ASP A 402 -18.71 36.06 -7.16
C ASP A 402 -17.92 36.44 -5.91
N LEU A 403 -17.80 37.74 -5.67
CA LEU A 403 -17.19 38.32 -4.48
C LEU A 403 -18.29 39.05 -3.70
N ALA A 404 -18.51 38.67 -2.43
CA ALA A 404 -19.40 39.41 -1.56
C ALA A 404 -18.80 40.78 -1.22
N ASP A 405 -19.65 41.75 -0.88
CA ASP A 405 -19.24 43.13 -0.59
C ASP A 405 -18.17 43.22 0.52
N GLY A 406 -18.22 42.32 1.50
CA GLY A 406 -17.26 42.26 2.61
C GLY A 406 -15.91 41.62 2.27
N PHE A 407 -15.80 40.91 1.15
CA PHE A 407 -14.65 40.07 0.88
C PHE A 407 -13.37 40.88 0.64
N LEU A 408 -13.37 41.80 -0.32
CA LEU A 408 -12.18 42.60 -0.64
C LEU A 408 -11.74 43.50 0.52
N PRO A 409 -12.64 44.18 1.25
CA PRO A 409 -12.27 44.88 2.48
C PRO A 409 -11.56 43.97 3.49
N SER A 410 -12.03 42.72 3.67
CA SER A 410 -11.38 41.77 4.59
C SER A 410 -9.98 41.34 4.11
N VAL A 411 -9.77 41.21 2.79
CA VAL A 411 -8.45 40.91 2.19
C VAL A 411 -7.46 42.05 2.40
N GLU A 412 -7.91 43.30 2.39
CA GLU A 412 -7.05 44.46 2.61
C GLU A 412 -6.71 44.67 4.10
N GLN A 413 -7.65 44.33 4.99
CA GLN A 413 -7.48 44.51 6.43
C GLN A 413 -6.65 43.39 7.07
N ILE A 414 -6.73 42.16 6.53
CA ILE A 414 -6.07 41.01 7.14
C ILE A 414 -4.55 41.15 7.13
N GLN A 415 -3.94 40.99 8.30
CA GLN A 415 -2.48 41.06 8.47
C GLN A 415 -1.87 39.67 8.61
N GLY A 416 -0.60 39.54 8.27
CA GLY A 416 0.18 38.29 8.45
C GLY A 416 -0.05 37.25 7.35
N ILE A 417 -0.60 37.66 6.21
CA ILE A 417 -0.68 36.85 5.00
C ILE A 417 -0.61 37.73 3.75
N ASP A 418 0.11 37.26 2.73
CA ASP A 418 0.22 37.96 1.46
C ASP A 418 -1.04 37.76 0.60
N ARG A 419 -1.46 38.81 -0.10
CA ARG A 419 -2.60 38.77 -1.03
C ARG A 419 -2.44 37.69 -2.11
N SER A 420 -1.22 37.48 -2.62
CA SER A 420 -0.92 36.41 -3.58
C SER A 420 -1.26 35.03 -3.05
N LYS A 421 -1.08 34.78 -1.74
CA LYS A 421 -1.46 33.51 -1.10
C LYS A 421 -2.98 33.35 -1.05
N ILE A 422 -3.72 34.44 -0.82
CA ILE A 422 -5.19 34.45 -0.84
C ILE A 422 -5.69 34.09 -2.25
N VAL A 423 -5.13 34.73 -3.28
CA VAL A 423 -5.44 34.44 -4.69
C VAL A 423 -5.15 32.98 -5.05
N ALA A 424 -3.98 32.47 -4.67
CA ALA A 424 -3.61 31.08 -4.90
C ALA A 424 -4.59 30.08 -4.27
N VAL A 425 -5.12 30.39 -3.07
CA VAL A 425 -6.14 29.54 -2.42
C VAL A 425 -7.50 29.68 -3.09
N ALA A 426 -7.89 30.88 -3.52
CA ALA A 426 -9.11 31.07 -4.29
C ALA A 426 -9.10 30.18 -5.54
N VAL A 427 -7.98 30.13 -6.29
CA VAL A 427 -7.84 29.21 -7.45
C VAL A 427 -7.95 27.75 -7.03
N GLU A 428 -7.38 27.33 -5.90
CA GLU A 428 -7.52 25.94 -5.41
C GLU A 428 -8.98 25.60 -5.06
N VAL A 429 -9.73 26.54 -4.49
CA VAL A 429 -11.16 26.36 -4.19
C VAL A 429 -11.99 26.26 -5.48
N LEU A 430 -11.70 27.11 -6.47
CA LEU A 430 -12.43 27.17 -7.74
C LEU A 430 -12.17 25.98 -8.65
N THR A 431 -10.99 25.35 -8.53
CA THR A 431 -10.60 24.17 -9.32
C THR A 431 -10.82 22.85 -8.59
N GLY A 432 -11.28 22.88 -7.34
CA GLY A 432 -11.50 21.68 -6.51
C GLY A 432 -10.23 21.05 -5.92
N ILE A 433 -9.05 21.64 -6.14
CA ILE A 433 -7.78 21.18 -5.54
C ILE A 433 -7.84 21.27 -4.02
N ALA A 434 -8.50 22.30 -3.47
CA ALA A 434 -8.64 22.45 -2.02
C ALA A 434 -9.38 21.27 -1.37
N ASP A 435 -10.30 20.63 -2.09
CA ASP A 435 -11.14 19.54 -1.61
C ASP A 435 -10.33 18.27 -1.30
N THR A 436 -9.22 18.07 -2.00
CA THR A 436 -8.35 16.89 -1.85
C THR A 436 -7.06 17.18 -1.11
N SER A 437 -6.86 18.42 -0.64
CA SER A 437 -5.61 18.86 -0.03
C SER A 437 -5.70 18.82 1.51
N PRO A 438 -5.06 17.85 2.19
CA PRO A 438 -5.20 17.71 3.65
C PRO A 438 -4.67 18.93 4.42
N GLY A 439 -3.71 19.65 3.85
CA GLY A 439 -3.15 20.87 4.45
C GLY A 439 -4.07 22.08 4.41
N ARG A 440 -5.22 21.98 3.74
CA ARG A 440 -6.19 23.08 3.59
C ARG A 440 -7.32 23.08 4.59
N ASP A 441 -7.50 22.01 5.38
CA ASP A 441 -8.51 21.97 6.46
C ASP A 441 -9.88 22.50 5.97
N MET A 442 -10.29 22.08 4.76
CA MET A 442 -11.47 22.62 4.10
C MET A 442 -12.73 21.91 4.60
N HIS A 443 -13.61 22.66 5.26
CA HIS A 443 -14.78 22.10 5.95
C HIS A 443 -15.98 23.04 5.89
N ARG A 444 -17.18 22.48 6.01
CA ARG A 444 -18.42 23.26 6.15
C ARG A 444 -18.42 24.05 7.45
N LEU A 445 -18.83 25.32 7.38
CA LEU A 445 -18.93 26.23 8.52
C LEU A 445 -20.14 25.84 9.38
N ARG A 446 -20.01 25.92 10.70
CA ARG A 446 -21.07 25.60 11.67
C ARG A 446 -21.56 26.87 12.35
N SER A 447 -22.86 26.94 12.65
CA SER A 447 -23.55 28.11 13.26
C SER A 447 -23.17 28.40 14.72
N GLY A 448 -22.08 27.81 15.25
CA GLY A 448 -21.49 28.19 16.53
C GLY A 448 -20.49 27.16 17.08
N PRO A 449 -19.94 27.42 18.28
CA PRO A 449 -18.75 26.73 18.79
C PRO A 449 -19.01 25.33 19.40
N LYS A 450 -20.26 24.87 19.52
CA LYS A 450 -20.60 23.56 20.10
C LYS A 450 -21.00 22.56 19.01
N GLY A 451 -20.63 21.28 19.22
CA GLY A 451 -20.78 20.20 18.25
C GLY A 451 -22.21 19.84 17.81
N ASN A 452 -23.24 20.44 18.43
CA ASN A 452 -24.66 20.22 18.11
C ASN A 452 -25.27 21.30 17.19
N ASN A 453 -24.45 22.20 16.65
CA ASN A 453 -24.91 23.28 15.78
C ASN A 453 -24.92 22.83 14.31
N GLY A 454 -26.00 23.12 13.60
CA GLY A 454 -26.15 22.85 12.18
C GLY A 454 -25.15 23.64 11.32
N PHE A 455 -24.95 23.18 10.09
CA PHE A 455 -24.17 23.91 9.09
C PHE A 455 -24.86 25.23 8.74
N VAL A 456 -24.05 26.25 8.41
CA VAL A 456 -24.58 27.53 7.97
C VAL A 456 -24.99 27.40 6.51
N GLU A 457 -26.27 27.64 6.23
CA GLU A 457 -26.90 27.54 4.90
C GLU A 457 -27.54 28.89 4.54
N HIS A 458 -27.42 29.29 3.28
CA HIS A 458 -28.07 30.46 2.70
C HIS A 458 -28.95 30.03 1.53
N ALA A 459 -30.18 30.54 1.49
CA ALA A 459 -31.18 30.14 0.49
C ALA A 459 -30.70 30.36 -0.96
N GLU A 460 -29.91 31.40 -1.20
CA GLU A 460 -29.44 31.77 -2.54
C GLU A 460 -27.99 31.35 -2.83
N HIS A 461 -27.16 31.17 -1.79
CA HIS A 461 -25.71 30.99 -1.96
C HIS A 461 -25.25 29.56 -1.59
N GLY A 462 -26.13 28.76 -0.99
CA GLY A 462 -25.87 27.39 -0.61
C GLY A 462 -25.19 27.28 0.75
N THR A 463 -24.27 26.34 0.88
CA THR A 463 -23.63 26.03 2.16
C THR A 463 -22.38 26.87 2.36
N ALA A 464 -22.15 27.35 3.59
CA ALA A 464 -20.92 28.04 3.95
C ALA A 464 -19.78 27.05 4.21
N TRP A 465 -18.59 27.42 3.75
CA TRP A 465 -17.35 26.68 3.88
C TRP A 465 -16.26 27.57 4.43
N ARG A 466 -15.28 26.93 5.07
CA ARG A 466 -14.02 27.55 5.47
C ARG A 466 -12.86 26.76 4.89
N VAL A 467 -11.79 27.47 4.54
CA VAL A 467 -10.53 26.88 4.07
C VAL A 467 -9.35 27.58 4.73
N ALA A 468 -8.35 26.82 5.14
CA ALA A 468 -7.13 27.34 5.74
C ALA A 468 -6.20 27.97 4.69
N LEU A 469 -5.82 29.21 4.96
CA LEU A 469 -4.81 29.90 4.18
C LEU A 469 -3.39 29.56 4.66
N GLN A 470 -3.26 29.25 5.95
CA GLN A 470 -2.03 28.84 6.66
C GLN A 470 -2.36 27.68 7.62
N SER A 471 -1.39 26.80 7.87
CA SER A 471 -1.50 25.70 8.84
C SER A 471 -0.35 25.75 9.85
N GLY A 472 -0.60 25.27 11.07
CA GLY A 472 0.42 25.17 12.13
C GLY A 472 0.87 26.51 12.75
N VAL A 473 0.13 27.60 12.54
CA VAL A 473 0.44 28.94 13.10
C VAL A 473 -0.68 29.37 14.06
N ALA A 474 -0.34 30.04 15.16
CA ALA A 474 -1.31 30.62 16.08
C ALA A 474 -2.20 31.65 15.37
N ALA A 475 -3.52 31.59 15.58
CA ALA A 475 -4.51 32.40 14.85
C ALA A 475 -4.37 32.27 13.32
N ALA A 476 -4.21 31.05 12.82
CA ALA A 476 -4.11 30.76 11.39
C ALA A 476 -5.25 31.43 10.60
N ARG A 477 -4.91 32.05 9.46
CA ARG A 477 -5.88 32.75 8.63
C ARG A 477 -6.73 31.77 7.83
N ARG A 478 -8.01 32.10 7.67
CA ARG A 478 -9.00 31.31 6.94
C ARG A 478 -9.75 32.19 5.95
N MET A 479 -10.19 31.57 4.87
CA MET A 479 -11.11 32.16 3.90
C MET A 479 -12.46 31.47 4.04
N HIS A 480 -13.54 32.26 4.05
CA HIS A 480 -14.93 31.81 4.07
C HIS A 480 -15.58 32.04 2.71
N PHE A 481 -16.38 31.09 2.28
CA PHE A 481 -17.10 31.17 1.02
C PHE A 481 -18.39 30.35 1.07
N TRP A 482 -19.34 30.70 0.21
CA TRP A 482 -20.53 29.91 -0.05
C TRP A 482 -20.32 29.04 -1.28
N ARG A 483 -20.86 27.82 -1.27
CA ARG A 483 -20.85 26.91 -2.42
C ARG A 483 -22.27 26.43 -2.69
N GLY A 484 -22.80 26.82 -3.85
CA GLY A 484 -24.12 26.42 -4.32
C GLY A 484 -24.17 25.00 -4.88
N THR A 485 -25.37 24.48 -5.08
CA THR A 485 -25.61 23.11 -5.61
C THR A 485 -25.10 22.92 -7.05
N ALA A 486 -25.02 24.00 -7.83
CA ALA A 486 -24.45 24.02 -9.17
C ALA A 486 -22.91 24.23 -9.20
N GLY A 487 -22.24 24.24 -8.03
CA GLY A 487 -20.79 24.44 -7.93
C GLY A 487 -20.34 25.90 -8.00
N ARG A 488 -21.27 26.87 -8.13
CA ARG A 488 -20.95 28.30 -8.06
C ARG A 488 -20.41 28.66 -6.67
N VAL A 489 -19.32 29.42 -6.63
CA VAL A 489 -18.65 29.85 -5.40
C VAL A 489 -18.88 31.35 -5.16
N MET A 490 -19.15 31.75 -3.92
CA MET A 490 -19.16 33.16 -3.54
C MET A 490 -18.18 33.38 -2.39
N PHE A 491 -17.09 34.10 -2.66
CA PHE A 491 -16.12 34.44 -1.62
C PHE A 491 -16.69 35.50 -0.70
N ALA A 492 -16.68 35.23 0.61
CA ALA A 492 -17.41 36.03 1.60
C ALA A 492 -16.49 36.88 2.48
N SER A 493 -15.51 36.25 3.14
CA SER A 493 -14.57 36.95 4.03
C SER A 493 -13.23 36.22 4.16
N VAL A 494 -12.21 36.94 4.62
CA VAL A 494 -10.93 36.41 5.10
C VAL A 494 -10.71 36.88 6.52
N GLY A 495 -10.45 35.95 7.44
CA GLY A 495 -10.34 36.22 8.87
C GLY A 495 -9.31 35.34 9.56
N ILE A 496 -9.24 35.46 10.88
CA ILE A 496 -8.46 34.56 11.75
C ILE A 496 -9.29 33.32 12.10
N HIS A 497 -8.64 32.27 12.60
CA HIS A 497 -9.26 30.97 12.92
C HIS A 497 -10.59 31.04 13.70
N ASP A 498 -10.68 31.97 14.65
CA ASP A 498 -11.81 32.14 15.57
C ASP A 498 -12.90 33.06 15.02
N ASP A 499 -12.62 33.74 13.91
CA ASP A 499 -13.61 34.51 13.18
C ASP A 499 -14.52 33.52 12.45
N MET A 500 -15.79 33.51 12.85
CA MET A 500 -16.80 32.61 12.30
C MET A 500 -17.85 33.40 11.51
N ASP A 501 -17.63 34.70 11.31
CA ASP A 501 -18.56 35.58 10.62
C ASP A 501 -18.39 35.43 9.09
N ILE A 502 -19.53 35.23 8.42
CA ILE A 502 -19.64 35.09 6.97
C ILE A 502 -20.76 35.98 6.43
#